data_AF-A0AAV0CMU1-F1
#
_entry.id   AF-A0AAV0CMU1-F1
#
_cell.length_a   1.000
_cell.length_b   1.000
_cell.length_c   1.000
_cell.angle_alpha   90.00
_cell.angle_beta   90.00
_cell.angle_gamma   90.00
#
_symmetry.space_group_name_H-M   'P 1'
#
loop_
_entity.id
_entity.type
_entity.pdbx_description
1 polymer ?
#
loop_
_entity_poly.entity_id
_entity_poly.type
_entity_poly.pdbx_seq_one_letter_code
_entity_poly.pdbx_strand_id
1 'polypeptide(L)'
;MTTMVVGGFRSKLRIIVPLLLWCTSILLTCAPAAVIGANVTLESIQIFQNHEEFESSEPSVYFECEFDQESKTDLTEVKKINFTYSIMRPVVQLSYGSECKSCGVYEKDIANPDDVFGVWKICASSFSAGNFSYTNETELIATFSCPDCNTLPQSEDSSNSPSATPSTNSTGEFNSGNEKARSWSAGLLITSVASAFFAVGG
;
A
#
# COMPACT_ATOMS: atom_id res chain seq x y z
N MET A 1 20.05 -8.05 75.06
CA MET A 1 21.02 -7.75 74.00
C MET A 1 20.52 -8.43 72.74
N THR A 2 19.93 -7.68 71.82
CA THR A 2 19.26 -8.21 70.62
C THR A 2 19.79 -7.44 69.43
N THR A 3 20.67 -8.06 68.64
CA THR A 3 21.10 -7.54 67.33
C THR A 3 20.36 -8.32 66.25
N MET A 4 19.40 -7.65 65.61
CA MET A 4 18.67 -8.18 64.45
C MET A 4 19.57 -8.20 63.21
N VAL A 5 19.46 -9.30 62.48
CA VAL A 5 20.12 -9.60 61.21
C VAL A 5 19.59 -8.67 60.12
N VAL A 6 20.40 -7.70 59.68
CA VAL A 6 20.18 -6.95 58.43
C VAL A 6 21.06 -7.56 57.36
N GLY A 7 20.55 -8.58 56.67
CA GLY A 7 21.29 -9.26 55.61
C GLY A 7 20.37 -10.09 54.74
N GLY A 8 19.67 -9.45 53.79
CA GLY A 8 18.80 -10.23 52.89
C GLY A 8 18.04 -9.50 51.80
N PHE A 9 18.13 -8.17 51.66
CA PHE A 9 17.32 -7.43 50.67
C PHE A 9 18.10 -6.88 49.47
N ARG A 10 19.43 -6.83 49.54
CA ARG A 10 20.28 -6.19 48.50
C ARG A 10 20.67 -7.13 47.33
N SER A 11 20.57 -8.46 47.50
CA SER A 11 21.03 -9.43 46.49
C SER A 11 19.98 -9.77 45.45
N LYS A 12 18.70 -9.88 45.83
CA LYS A 12 17.59 -10.19 44.91
C LYS A 12 17.38 -9.07 43.89
N LEU A 13 17.55 -7.82 44.31
CA LEU A 13 17.43 -6.65 43.43
C LEU A 13 18.52 -6.60 42.34
N ARG A 14 19.70 -7.19 42.57
CA ARG A 14 20.82 -7.19 41.61
C ARG A 14 20.64 -8.16 40.42
N ILE A 15 19.81 -9.19 40.57
CA ILE A 15 19.53 -10.18 39.50
C ILE A 15 18.23 -9.85 38.78
N ILE A 16 17.27 -9.25 39.47
CA ILE A 16 15.98 -8.83 38.90
C ILE A 16 16.17 -7.70 37.88
N VAL A 17 17.06 -6.74 38.13
CA VAL A 17 17.32 -5.61 37.22
C VAL A 17 17.87 -6.06 35.85
N PRO A 18 18.93 -6.89 35.75
CA PRO A 18 19.41 -7.35 34.45
C PRO A 18 18.42 -8.29 33.75
N LEU A 19 17.63 -9.09 34.48
CA LEU A 19 16.58 -9.93 33.90
C LEU A 19 15.45 -9.08 33.30
N LEU A 20 14.99 -8.05 34.03
CA LEU A 20 14.00 -7.10 33.54
C LEU A 20 14.51 -6.34 32.32
N LEU A 21 15.77 -5.87 32.36
CA LEU A 21 16.40 -5.20 31.22
C LEU A 21 16.49 -6.10 29.99
N TRP A 22 16.85 -7.38 30.19
CA TRP A 22 16.90 -8.36 29.11
C TRP A 22 15.50 -8.65 28.54
N CYS A 23 14.49 -8.81 29.40
CA CYS A 23 13.10 -8.97 28.96
C CYS A 23 12.59 -7.72 28.21
N THR A 24 12.91 -6.51 28.67
CA THR A 24 12.51 -5.28 27.97
C THR A 24 13.18 -5.15 26.61
N SER A 25 14.46 -5.54 26.47
CA SER A 25 15.15 -5.52 25.18
C SER A 25 14.54 -6.49 24.17
N ILE A 26 14.16 -7.70 24.61
CA ILE A 26 13.48 -8.69 23.76
C ILE A 26 12.12 -8.15 23.31
N LEU A 27 11.34 -7.57 24.23
CA LEU A 27 10.04 -6.97 23.91
C LEU A 27 10.17 -5.78 22.96
N LEU A 28 11.19 -4.92 23.11
CA LEU A 28 11.43 -3.79 22.22
C LEU A 28 11.85 -4.20 20.80
N THR A 29 12.56 -5.33 20.65
CA THR A 29 12.95 -5.85 19.33
C THR A 29 11.86 -6.68 18.65
N CYS A 30 10.80 -7.05 19.37
CA CYS A 30 9.75 -7.97 18.91
C CYS A 30 8.40 -7.27 18.68
N ALA A 31 8.23 -6.02 19.11
CA ALA A 31 7.05 -5.25 18.76
C ALA A 31 7.12 -4.84 17.27
N PRO A 32 6.25 -5.37 16.38
CA PRO A 32 6.11 -4.78 15.07
C PRO A 32 5.72 -3.31 15.27
N ALA A 33 6.44 -2.39 14.62
CA ALA A 33 6.08 -0.99 14.67
C ALA A 33 4.60 -0.86 14.24
N ALA A 34 3.77 -0.26 15.09
CA ALA A 34 2.39 0.02 14.73
C ALA A 34 2.40 1.02 13.57
N VAL A 35 2.13 0.53 12.37
CA VAL A 35 2.05 1.37 11.18
C VAL A 35 0.71 2.08 11.25
N ILE A 36 0.74 3.40 11.45
CA ILE A 36 -0.48 4.22 11.40
C ILE A 36 -0.86 4.33 9.93
N GLY A 37 -2.11 4.01 9.59
CA GLY A 37 -2.62 4.07 8.23
C GLY A 37 -4.12 4.32 8.19
N ALA A 38 -4.62 4.66 7.00
CA ALA A 38 -6.03 4.89 6.72
C ALA A 38 -6.55 3.83 5.74
N ASN A 39 -7.74 3.28 6.00
CA ASN A 39 -8.34 2.29 5.12
C ASN A 39 -9.11 2.98 3.99
N VAL A 40 -8.77 2.62 2.76
CA VAL A 40 -9.52 2.99 1.56
C VAL A 40 -10.58 1.92 1.30
N THR A 41 -11.82 2.36 1.17
CA THR A 41 -13.00 1.52 0.98
C THR A 41 -13.49 1.64 -0.45
N LEU A 42 -13.67 0.51 -1.14
CA LEU A 42 -14.36 0.47 -2.42
C LEU A 42 -15.85 0.66 -2.16
N GLU A 43 -16.39 1.78 -2.61
CA GLU A 43 -17.79 2.15 -2.41
C GLU A 43 -18.66 1.60 -3.52
N SER A 44 -18.30 1.88 -4.77
CA SER A 44 -19.04 1.40 -5.94
C SER A 44 -18.13 1.02 -7.11
N ILE A 45 -18.63 0.12 -7.94
CA ILE A 45 -17.96 -0.32 -9.17
C ILE A 45 -18.98 -0.61 -10.26
N GLN A 46 -18.66 -0.23 -11.49
CA GLN A 46 -19.45 -0.49 -12.68
C GLN A 46 -18.52 -0.85 -13.83
N ILE A 47 -18.68 -2.06 -14.37
CA ILE A 47 -17.95 -2.55 -15.54
C ILE A 47 -18.85 -2.35 -16.77
N PHE A 48 -18.33 -1.78 -17.85
CA PHE A 48 -19.10 -1.53 -19.08
C PHE A 48 -18.89 -2.59 -20.16
N GLN A 49 -17.70 -3.18 -20.19
CA GLN A 49 -17.25 -4.14 -21.18
C GLN A 49 -16.46 -5.23 -20.48
N ASN A 50 -16.55 -6.47 -20.94
CA ASN A 50 -15.68 -7.59 -20.57
C ASN A 50 -14.66 -7.84 -21.69
N HIS A 51 -13.50 -8.41 -21.37
CA HIS A 51 -12.49 -8.73 -22.37
C HIS A 51 -12.72 -10.10 -23.02
N GLU A 52 -13.54 -10.98 -22.41
CA GLU A 52 -13.96 -12.24 -23.02
C GLU A 52 -15.24 -12.12 -23.89
N GLU A 53 -15.08 -12.30 -25.21
CA GLU A 53 -16.14 -12.06 -26.19
C GLU A 53 -17.14 -13.23 -26.38
N PHE A 54 -16.98 -14.41 -25.75
CA PHE A 54 -17.80 -15.58 -26.17
C PHE A 54 -18.40 -16.56 -25.14
N GLU A 55 -18.00 -16.66 -23.86
CA GLU A 55 -18.59 -17.72 -23.00
C GLU A 55 -18.99 -17.33 -21.57
N SER A 56 -18.61 -16.15 -21.06
CA SER A 56 -19.11 -15.66 -19.77
C SER A 56 -19.68 -14.25 -19.89
N SER A 57 -21.01 -14.13 -19.84
CA SER A 57 -21.67 -12.83 -19.63
C SER A 57 -21.43 -12.27 -18.22
N GLU A 58 -20.82 -13.06 -17.34
CA GLU A 58 -20.52 -12.73 -15.95
C GLU A 58 -19.04 -12.35 -15.85
N PRO A 59 -18.70 -11.05 -15.69
CA PRO A 59 -17.33 -10.63 -15.42
C PRO A 59 -16.88 -11.25 -14.10
N SER A 60 -15.66 -11.77 -14.06
CA SER A 60 -15.04 -12.27 -12.83
C SER A 60 -13.83 -11.40 -12.56
N VAL A 61 -13.88 -10.54 -11.54
CA VAL A 61 -12.86 -9.52 -11.34
C VAL A 61 -12.31 -9.49 -9.92
N TYR A 62 -11.08 -8.99 -9.79
CA TYR A 62 -10.45 -8.72 -8.50
C TYR A 62 -9.75 -7.36 -8.50
N PHE A 63 -9.61 -6.79 -7.32
CA PHE A 63 -8.82 -5.60 -7.07
C PHE A 63 -7.46 -6.01 -6.50
N GLU A 64 -6.38 -5.37 -6.94
CA GLU A 64 -5.03 -5.62 -6.40
C GLU A 64 -4.17 -4.35 -6.49
N CYS A 65 -3.32 -4.14 -5.49
CA CYS A 65 -2.27 -3.11 -5.49
C CYS A 65 -0.89 -3.75 -5.58
N GLU A 66 -0.02 -3.13 -6.36
CA GLU A 66 1.37 -3.54 -6.50
C GLU A 66 2.08 -3.53 -5.14
N PHE A 67 2.90 -4.57 -4.91
CA PHE A 67 3.71 -4.75 -3.71
C PHE A 67 2.90 -4.82 -2.39
N ASP A 68 1.57 -5.06 -2.48
CA ASP A 68 0.69 -5.22 -1.32
C ASP A 68 -0.18 -6.47 -1.48
N GLN A 69 0.36 -7.63 -1.09
CA GLN A 69 -0.35 -8.91 -1.24
C GLN A 69 -1.62 -9.00 -0.38
N GLU A 70 -1.75 -8.18 0.67
CA GLU A 70 -2.96 -8.10 1.49
C GLU A 70 -4.09 -7.32 0.81
N SER A 71 -3.78 -6.56 -0.25
CA SER A 71 -4.78 -5.77 -1.00
C SER A 71 -5.58 -6.58 -2.02
N LYS A 72 -5.14 -7.81 -2.34
CA LYS A 72 -5.82 -8.64 -3.34
C LYS A 72 -7.22 -9.04 -2.85
N THR A 73 -8.24 -8.49 -3.49
CA THR A 73 -9.66 -8.65 -3.09
C THR A 73 -10.48 -9.14 -4.27
N ASP A 74 -10.97 -10.39 -4.18
CA ASP A 74 -11.92 -10.93 -5.16
C ASP A 74 -13.28 -10.22 -5.03
N LEU A 75 -13.77 -9.64 -6.13
CA LEU A 75 -15.05 -8.92 -6.20
C LEU A 75 -16.14 -9.83 -6.74
N THR A 76 -16.37 -10.95 -6.05
CA THR A 76 -17.34 -11.99 -6.46
C THR A 76 -18.79 -11.50 -6.54
N GLU A 77 -19.10 -10.30 -6.02
CA GLU A 77 -20.42 -9.70 -6.12
C GLU A 77 -20.69 -9.10 -7.51
N VAL A 78 -19.63 -8.73 -8.24
CA VAL A 78 -19.70 -8.10 -9.56
C VAL A 78 -19.91 -9.20 -10.60
N LYS A 79 -21.11 -9.22 -11.19
CA LYS A 79 -21.55 -10.33 -12.06
C LYS A 79 -22.22 -9.90 -13.36
N LYS A 80 -22.37 -8.59 -13.58
CA LYS A 80 -23.07 -8.03 -14.73
C LYS A 80 -22.36 -6.79 -15.21
N ILE A 81 -22.21 -6.69 -16.52
CA ILE A 81 -21.84 -5.44 -17.17
C ILE A 81 -22.99 -4.43 -17.07
N ASN A 82 -22.66 -3.15 -17.19
CA ASN A 82 -23.58 -2.01 -17.16
C ASN A 82 -24.43 -1.94 -15.88
N PHE A 83 -23.98 -2.57 -14.78
CA PHE A 83 -24.64 -2.54 -13.49
C PHE A 83 -23.70 -1.93 -12.44
N THR A 84 -24.21 -0.97 -11.67
CA THR A 84 -23.47 -0.36 -10.56
C THR A 84 -23.67 -1.19 -9.30
N TYR A 85 -22.58 -1.79 -8.81
CA TYR A 85 -22.54 -2.50 -7.54
C TYR A 85 -22.08 -1.57 -6.42
N SER A 86 -22.69 -1.69 -5.25
CA SER A 86 -22.28 -1.03 -4.01
C SER A 86 -21.68 -2.07 -3.07
N ILE A 87 -20.38 -1.99 -2.81
CA ILE A 87 -19.64 -3.06 -2.10
C ILE A 87 -19.30 -2.62 -0.66
N MET A 88 -18.99 -1.34 -0.44
CA MET A 88 -18.68 -0.73 0.87
C MET A 88 -17.73 -1.58 1.74
N ARG A 89 -16.59 -2.01 1.19
CA ARG A 89 -15.58 -2.78 1.93
C ARG A 89 -14.17 -2.22 1.77
N PRO A 90 -13.30 -2.32 2.80
CA PRO A 90 -11.89 -1.96 2.68
C PRO A 90 -11.20 -2.81 1.61
N VAL A 91 -10.36 -2.19 0.78
CA VAL A 91 -9.60 -2.87 -0.29
C VAL A 91 -8.10 -2.61 -0.23
N VAL A 92 -7.67 -1.52 0.42
CA VAL A 92 -6.26 -1.22 0.66
C VAL A 92 -6.11 -0.29 1.86
N GLN A 93 -4.99 -0.39 2.57
CA GLN A 93 -4.60 0.56 3.59
C GLN A 93 -3.48 1.48 3.07
N LEU A 94 -3.64 2.79 3.22
CA LEU A 94 -2.58 3.77 2.96
C LEU A 94 -1.82 4.03 4.24
N SER A 95 -0.49 3.91 4.20
CA SER A 95 0.36 4.14 5.36
C SER A 95 0.72 5.62 5.51
N TYR A 96 1.00 6.03 6.74
CA TYR A 96 1.45 7.40 7.02
C TYR A 96 2.77 7.71 6.30
N GLY A 97 2.78 8.76 5.47
CA GLY A 97 3.96 9.22 4.73
C GLY A 97 4.43 8.29 3.62
N SER A 98 3.62 7.29 3.21
CA SER A 98 3.95 6.46 2.05
C SER A 98 3.71 7.20 0.75
N GLU A 99 4.46 6.79 -0.28
CA GLU A 99 4.13 7.09 -1.66
C GLU A 99 2.76 6.49 -2.04
N CYS A 100 2.19 6.99 -3.14
CA CYS A 100 0.94 6.46 -3.65
C CYS A 100 1.07 4.99 -4.05
N LYS A 101 0.03 4.19 -3.81
CA LYS A 101 -0.01 2.79 -4.24
C LYS A 101 -0.53 2.69 -5.67
N SER A 102 0.16 1.96 -6.52
CA SER A 102 -0.34 1.60 -7.86
C SER A 102 -1.31 0.43 -7.71
N CYS A 103 -2.57 0.62 -8.08
CA CYS A 103 -3.63 -0.38 -7.92
C CYS A 103 -4.46 -0.51 -9.18
N GLY A 104 -5.10 -1.66 -9.37
CA GLY A 104 -5.93 -1.90 -10.52
C GLY A 104 -7.06 -2.88 -10.27
N VAL A 105 -7.93 -2.99 -11.27
CA VAL A 105 -8.95 -4.04 -11.37
C VAL A 105 -8.61 -4.91 -12.56
N TYR A 106 -8.66 -6.22 -12.32
CA TYR A 106 -8.19 -7.25 -13.24
C TYR A 106 -9.34 -8.22 -13.52
N GLU A 107 -9.46 -8.67 -14.77
CA GLU A 107 -10.30 -9.80 -15.14
C GLU A 107 -9.58 -11.09 -14.76
N LYS A 108 -10.31 -12.04 -14.19
CA LYS A 108 -9.77 -13.32 -13.77
C LYS A 108 -10.04 -14.34 -14.85
N ASP A 109 -8.98 -14.73 -15.54
CA ASP A 109 -9.07 -15.69 -16.63
C ASP A 109 -8.57 -17.06 -16.20
N ILE A 110 -9.26 -18.11 -16.67
CA ILE A 110 -8.88 -19.50 -16.35
C ILE A 110 -7.75 -19.97 -17.28
N ALA A 111 -7.74 -19.49 -18.53
CA ALA A 111 -6.89 -20.02 -19.60
C ALA A 111 -5.85 -19.02 -20.12
N ASN A 112 -6.08 -17.71 -19.92
CA ASN A 112 -5.24 -16.63 -20.45
C ASN A 112 -4.61 -15.83 -19.29
N PRO A 113 -3.56 -15.03 -19.55
CA PRO A 113 -3.16 -14.02 -18.59
C PRO A 113 -4.31 -13.03 -18.36
N ASP A 114 -4.60 -12.76 -17.10
CA ASP A 114 -5.62 -11.81 -16.64
C ASP A 114 -5.53 -10.47 -17.36
N ASP A 115 -6.61 -10.09 -18.04
CA ASP A 115 -6.74 -8.77 -18.66
C ASP A 115 -6.96 -7.66 -17.61
N VAL A 116 -6.69 -6.41 -17.99
CA VAL A 116 -6.63 -5.26 -17.08
C VAL A 116 -7.71 -4.24 -17.45
N PHE A 117 -8.68 -4.02 -16.55
CA PHE A 117 -9.69 -2.95 -16.72
C PHE A 117 -9.13 -1.55 -16.46
N GLY A 118 -8.07 -1.46 -15.66
CA GLY A 118 -7.38 -0.20 -15.40
C GLY A 118 -6.41 -0.30 -14.24
N VAL A 119 -5.35 0.49 -14.32
CA VAL A 119 -4.37 0.71 -13.24
C VAL A 119 -4.25 2.20 -12.99
N TRP A 120 -4.28 2.60 -11.73
CA TRP A 120 -4.15 3.99 -11.30
C TRP A 120 -3.41 4.09 -9.96
N LYS A 121 -3.02 5.31 -9.60
CA LYS A 121 -2.39 5.59 -8.31
C LYS A 121 -3.43 6.02 -7.27
N ILE A 122 -3.44 5.34 -6.14
CA ILE A 122 -4.22 5.71 -4.95
C ILE A 122 -3.28 6.45 -4.00
N CYS A 123 -3.50 7.76 -3.88
CA CYS A 123 -2.78 8.66 -2.98
C CYS A 123 -3.73 9.16 -1.89
N ALA A 124 -3.22 9.46 -0.69
CA ALA A 124 -4.03 10.11 0.35
C ALA A 124 -4.58 11.48 -0.12
N SER A 125 -3.80 12.21 -0.93
CA SER A 125 -4.18 13.49 -1.54
C SER A 125 -5.41 13.41 -2.46
N SER A 126 -5.63 12.26 -3.10
CA SER A 126 -6.77 12.05 -4.00
C SER A 126 -8.11 12.09 -3.27
N PHE A 127 -8.12 11.99 -1.94
CA PHE A 127 -9.32 11.96 -1.10
C PHE A 127 -9.59 13.29 -0.39
N SER A 128 -9.12 14.42 -0.92
CA SER A 128 -9.34 15.74 -0.31
C SER A 128 -10.84 16.05 -0.05
N ALA A 129 -11.74 15.55 -0.88
CA ALA A 129 -13.20 15.64 -0.72
C ALA A 129 -13.83 14.45 0.07
N GLY A 130 -13.01 13.54 0.58
CA GLY A 130 -13.40 12.29 1.25
C GLY A 130 -13.56 11.08 0.32
N ASN A 131 -13.72 11.32 -0.98
CA ASN A 131 -13.88 10.30 -2.01
C ASN A 131 -12.95 10.53 -3.22
N PHE A 132 -12.70 9.45 -3.96
CA PHE A 132 -11.95 9.42 -5.20
C PHE A 132 -12.66 8.50 -6.19
N SER A 133 -12.86 8.97 -7.42
CA SER A 133 -13.45 8.15 -8.49
C SER A 133 -12.45 7.97 -9.62
N TYR A 134 -12.22 6.73 -10.00
CA TYR A 134 -11.52 6.36 -11.22
C TYR A 134 -12.54 6.12 -12.33
N THR A 135 -12.24 6.62 -13.53
CA THR A 135 -13.08 6.47 -14.71
C THR A 135 -12.21 6.11 -15.90
N ASN A 136 -12.44 4.92 -16.43
CA ASN A 136 -12.01 4.47 -17.75
C ASN A 136 -13.28 4.42 -18.62
N GLU A 137 -13.40 5.39 -19.54
CA GLU A 137 -14.63 5.73 -20.26
C GLU A 137 -15.29 4.55 -20.99
N THR A 138 -14.50 3.54 -21.37
CA THR A 138 -14.98 2.39 -22.15
C THR A 138 -15.13 1.10 -21.33
N GLU A 139 -14.56 1.03 -20.12
CA GLU A 139 -14.41 -0.25 -19.42
C GLU A 139 -14.90 -0.24 -17.98
N LEU A 140 -14.66 0.84 -17.22
CA LEU A 140 -14.84 0.82 -15.76
C LEU A 140 -15.09 2.21 -15.14
N ILE A 141 -16.03 2.30 -14.21
CA ILE A 141 -16.07 3.35 -13.18
C ILE A 141 -15.94 2.69 -11.81
N ALA A 142 -15.05 3.21 -10.97
CA ALA A 142 -14.90 2.76 -9.59
C ALA A 142 -14.82 3.98 -8.65
N THR A 143 -15.53 3.92 -7.52
CA THR A 143 -15.54 4.98 -6.51
C THR A 143 -15.02 4.43 -5.19
N PHE A 144 -14.15 5.21 -4.55
CA PHE A 144 -13.47 4.88 -3.32
C PHE A 144 -13.73 5.99 -2.30
N SER A 145 -13.81 5.60 -1.02
CA SER A 145 -13.91 6.53 0.10
C SER A 145 -12.78 6.30 1.09
N CYS A 146 -12.30 7.38 1.69
CA CYS A 146 -11.30 7.33 2.75
C CYS A 146 -11.47 8.55 3.68
N PRO A 147 -12.33 8.44 4.71
CA PRO A 147 -12.58 9.53 5.65
C PRO A 147 -11.31 9.98 6.40
N ASP A 148 -10.42 9.02 6.68
CA ASP A 148 -9.22 9.25 7.49
C ASP A 148 -8.01 9.69 6.65
N CYS A 149 -8.10 9.68 5.31
CA CYS A 149 -6.97 10.04 4.44
C CYS A 149 -6.56 11.50 4.58
N ASN A 150 -7.49 12.40 4.91
CA ASN A 150 -7.19 13.82 5.17
C ASN A 150 -6.36 14.04 6.44
N THR A 151 -6.22 13.01 7.29
CA THR A 151 -5.37 13.05 8.48
C THR A 151 -3.95 12.57 8.22
N LEU A 152 -3.69 11.96 7.05
CA LEU A 152 -2.36 11.53 6.63
C LEU A 152 -1.59 12.72 6.04
N PRO A 153 -0.27 12.79 6.25
CA PRO A 153 0.57 13.83 5.66
C PRO A 153 0.57 13.64 4.15
N GLN A 154 0.32 14.73 3.45
CA GLN A 154 0.30 14.73 1.99
C GLN A 154 1.71 14.52 1.46
N SER A 155 1.93 13.43 0.72
CA SER A 155 3.12 13.30 -0.12
C SER A 155 3.04 14.37 -1.22
N GLU A 156 4.03 15.25 -1.26
CA GLU A 156 4.13 16.30 -2.29
C GLU A 156 4.54 15.66 -3.63
N ASP A 157 3.57 15.34 -4.48
CA ASP A 157 3.84 15.13 -5.90
C ASP A 157 4.18 16.49 -6.52
N SER A 158 5.47 16.73 -6.73
CA SER A 158 5.97 17.84 -7.53
C SER A 158 5.56 17.64 -8.99
N SER A 159 4.39 18.14 -9.39
CA SER A 159 4.06 18.53 -10.78
C SER A 159 2.73 19.28 -10.82
N ASN A 160 2.81 20.60 -11.07
CA ASN A 160 1.78 21.55 -11.47
C ASN A 160 0.31 21.07 -11.48
N SER A 161 -0.47 21.58 -10.52
CA SER A 161 -1.90 21.75 -10.67
C SER A 161 -2.19 23.00 -11.50
N PRO A 162 -3.02 22.94 -12.56
CA PRO A 162 -3.79 24.09 -13.00
C PRO A 162 -5.16 24.07 -12.30
N SER A 163 -5.41 25.10 -11.49
CA SER A 163 -6.73 25.48 -11.03
C SER A 163 -7.73 25.59 -12.20
N ALA A 164 -8.96 25.18 -11.92
CA ALA A 164 -10.10 25.25 -12.84
C ALA A 164 -10.37 26.66 -13.37
N THR A 165 -10.61 26.79 -14.69
CA THR A 165 -11.66 27.61 -15.34
C THR A 165 -11.68 27.37 -16.88
N PRO A 166 -12.76 27.71 -17.63
CA PRO A 166 -13.32 26.84 -18.66
C PRO A 166 -13.07 27.24 -20.12
N SER A 167 -13.16 26.22 -20.99
CA SER A 167 -13.45 26.21 -22.45
C SER A 167 -12.61 27.07 -23.40
N THR A 168 -11.87 26.45 -24.33
CA THR A 168 -12.01 26.70 -25.78
C THR A 168 -11.28 25.63 -26.61
N ASN A 169 -11.93 25.18 -27.69
CA ASN A 169 -11.42 24.24 -28.70
C ASN A 169 -10.02 24.61 -29.21
N SER A 170 -9.15 23.62 -29.36
CA SER A 170 -8.13 23.58 -30.43
C SER A 170 -7.63 22.15 -30.62
N THR A 171 -7.80 21.66 -31.84
CA THR A 171 -7.26 20.42 -32.39
C THR A 171 -5.73 20.43 -32.28
N GLY A 172 -5.17 19.41 -31.63
CA GLY A 172 -3.72 19.27 -31.43
C GLY A 172 -3.31 17.80 -31.54
N GLU A 173 -2.86 17.45 -32.73
CA GLU A 173 -2.30 16.16 -33.13
C GLU A 173 -0.93 15.96 -32.45
N PHE A 174 -0.78 14.93 -31.59
CA PHE A 174 0.52 14.58 -31.00
C PHE A 174 0.93 13.18 -31.45
N ASN A 175 1.95 13.13 -32.30
CA ASN A 175 2.53 11.91 -32.83
C ASN A 175 3.36 11.18 -31.76
N SER A 176 3.09 9.89 -31.61
CA SER A 176 3.87 8.93 -30.81
C SER A 176 5.15 8.56 -31.56
N GLY A 177 6.30 8.96 -31.00
CA GLY A 177 7.64 8.60 -31.44
C GLY A 177 8.30 7.69 -30.42
N ASN A 178 8.71 6.51 -30.87
CA ASN A 178 9.47 5.50 -30.13
C ASN A 178 10.80 6.06 -29.56
N GLU A 179 11.33 5.39 -28.53
CA GLU A 179 12.74 5.00 -28.44
C GLU A 179 12.99 4.09 -27.21
N LYS A 180 13.63 2.94 -27.47
CA LYS A 180 14.09 1.94 -26.49
C LYS A 180 15.48 2.32 -25.96
N ALA A 181 15.74 2.14 -24.67
CA ALA A 181 17.05 1.68 -24.20
C ALA A 181 16.97 1.08 -22.78
N ARG A 182 17.29 -0.22 -22.68
CA ARG A 182 17.54 -0.97 -21.43
C ARG A 182 18.96 -0.67 -20.93
N SER A 183 19.14 -0.52 -19.62
CA SER A 183 20.43 -0.71 -18.96
C SER A 183 20.21 -1.28 -17.55
N TRP A 184 20.80 -2.44 -17.26
CA TRP A 184 20.83 -3.05 -15.93
C TRP A 184 22.28 -3.05 -15.44
N SER A 185 22.55 -2.42 -14.30
CA SER A 185 23.85 -2.49 -13.63
C SER A 185 23.70 -3.28 -12.33
N ALA A 186 24.29 -4.48 -12.29
CA ALA A 186 24.45 -5.25 -11.08
C ALA A 186 25.59 -4.65 -10.25
N GLY A 187 25.27 -4.06 -9.10
CA GLY A 187 26.24 -3.59 -8.11
C GLY A 187 26.51 -4.66 -7.06
N LEU A 188 27.64 -5.35 -7.15
CA LEU A 188 28.22 -6.13 -6.06
C LEU A 188 28.88 -5.17 -5.06
N LEU A 189 28.37 -5.08 -3.83
CA LEU A 189 29.11 -4.48 -2.71
C LEU A 189 29.47 -5.55 -1.69
N ILE A 190 30.75 -5.93 -1.73
CA ILE A 190 31.41 -6.74 -0.72
C ILE A 190 31.87 -5.80 0.39
N THR A 191 31.33 -5.93 1.61
CA THR A 191 31.93 -5.28 2.79
C THR A 191 32.54 -6.34 3.70
N SER A 192 33.86 -6.46 3.58
CA SER A 192 34.73 -7.16 4.54
C SER A 192 34.72 -6.40 5.87
N VAL A 193 34.38 -7.07 6.97
CA VAL A 193 34.64 -6.54 8.32
C VAL A 193 35.72 -7.39 8.94
N ALA A 194 36.94 -6.86 8.94
CA ALA A 194 38.06 -7.39 9.70
C ALA A 194 37.91 -6.94 11.16
N SER A 195 37.54 -7.85 12.05
CA SER A 195 37.61 -7.61 13.49
C SER A 195 39.02 -7.93 13.97
N ALA A 196 39.83 -6.89 14.15
CA ALA A 196 41.17 -7.00 14.73
C ALA A 196 41.09 -7.38 16.23
N PHE A 197 41.83 -8.42 16.60
CA PHE A 197 42.19 -8.73 17.97
C PHE A 197 43.15 -7.65 18.49
N PHE A 198 42.84 -7.05 19.64
CA PHE A 198 43.86 -6.48 20.52
C PHE A 198 43.66 -7.02 21.93
N ALA A 199 44.61 -7.83 22.34
CA ALA A 199 44.88 -8.18 23.73
C ALA A 199 45.58 -7.02 24.43
N VAL A 200 45.15 -6.66 25.64
CA VAL A 200 46.00 -6.11 26.70
C VAL A 200 45.47 -6.64 28.02
N GLY A 201 46.36 -7.23 28.82
CA GLY A 201 46.08 -7.75 30.16
C GLY A 201 46.19 -6.69 31.26
N GLY A 202 45.72 -7.08 32.43
CA GLY A 202 45.83 -6.41 33.73
C GLY A 202 45.17 -7.25 34.80
#